data_AF-A0A6V7M7H1-F1
#
_entry.id   AF-A0A6V7M7H1-F1
#
_cell.length_a   1.000
_cell.length_b   1.000
_cell.length_c   1.000
_cell.angle_alpha   90.00
_cell.angle_beta   90.00
_cell.angle_gamma   90.00
#
_symmetry.space_group_name_H-M   'P 1'
#
loop_
_entity.id
_entity.type
_entity.pdbx_description
1 polymer ?
#
loop_
_entity_poly.entity_id
_entity_poly.type
_entity_poly.pdbx_seq_one_letter_code
_entity_poly.pdbx_strand_id
1 'polypeptide(L)' 'MMTSMLPSFNPPIVKRLLGWKKAEGEDKWSEKAVKSLVKKLKKSSGLEELEKAITTQSCNTKCITIA' A
#
# COMPACT_ATOMS: atom_id res chain seq x y z
N MET A 1 -0.63 -25.82 -20.92
CA MET A 1 -1.60 -25.47 -19.86
C MET A 1 -1.48 -23.97 -19.66
N MET A 2 -2.40 -23.20 -20.21
CA MET A 2 -2.29 -21.74 -20.22
C MET A 2 -2.52 -21.24 -18.79
N THR A 3 -1.48 -20.70 -18.16
CA THR A 3 -1.57 -20.09 -16.84
C THR A 3 -2.56 -18.95 -16.89
N SER A 4 -3.73 -19.15 -16.29
CA SER A 4 -4.72 -18.12 -16.02
C SER A 4 -4.09 -17.06 -15.10
N MET A 5 -3.38 -16.10 -15.69
CA MET A 5 -3.01 -14.85 -15.03
C MET A 5 -4.30 -14.03 -14.88
N LEU A 6 -5.09 -14.39 -13.87
CA LEU A 6 -6.10 -13.48 -13.33
C LEU A 6 -5.36 -12.17 -13.01
N PRO A 7 -5.78 -11.00 -13.53
CA PRO A 7 -5.21 -9.75 -13.10
C PRO A 7 -5.55 -9.63 -11.61
N SER A 8 -4.55 -9.85 -10.76
CA SER A 8 -4.71 -9.75 -9.31
C SER A 8 -5.21 -8.33 -9.02
N PHE A 9 -6.49 -8.21 -8.67
CA PHE A 9 -7.18 -6.95 -8.39
C PHE A 9 -6.74 -6.35 -7.03
N ASN A 10 -5.52 -6.68 -6.60
CA ASN A 10 -4.81 -6.00 -5.54
C ASN A 10 -3.88 -4.99 -6.23
N PRO A 11 -4.13 -3.68 -6.08
CA PRO A 11 -3.25 -2.65 -6.61
C PRO A 11 -1.79 -3.01 -6.23
N PRO A 12 -0.82 -2.96 -7.17
CA PRO A 12 0.58 -3.34 -6.90
C PRO A 12 1.14 -2.70 -5.63
N ILE A 13 0.67 -1.49 -5.32
CA ILE A 13 0.96 -0.74 -4.11
C ILE A 13 0.54 -1.45 -2.81
N VAL A 14 -0.61 -2.12 -2.74
CA VAL A 14 -1.07 -2.81 -1.51
C VAL A 14 -0.13 -3.95 -1.17
N LYS A 15 0.21 -4.79 -2.16
CA LYS A 15 1.15 -5.90 -1.97
C LYS A 15 2.54 -5.40 -1.58
N ARG A 16 3.00 -4.31 -2.20
CA ARG A 16 4.30 -3.73 -1.87
C ARG A 16 4.33 -3.12 -0.47
N LEU A 17 3.29 -2.38 -0.06
CA LEU A 17 3.19 -1.82 1.30
C LEU A 17 3.14 -2.92 2.35
N LEU A 18 2.44 -4.03 2.07
CA LEU A 18 2.44 -5.22 2.94
C LEU A 18 3.83 -5.87 3.03
N GLY A 19 4.63 -5.84 1.96
CA GLY A 19 6.02 -6.31 1.98
C GLY A 19 6.96 -5.47 2.86
N TRP A 20 6.59 -4.22 3.17
CA TRP A 20 7.35 -3.35 4.09
C TRP A 20 6.88 -3.46 5.55
N LYS A 21 5.83 -4.25 5.83
CA LYS A 21 5.32 -4.49 7.18
C LYS A 21 6.42 -5.16 8.03
N LYS A 22 6.84 -4.50 9.11
CA LYS A 22 7.89 -5.03 10.02
C LYS A 22 7.41 -6.11 11.01
N ALA A 23 6.11 -6.28 11.19
CA ALA A 23 5.54 -7.16 12.22
C ALA A 23 4.85 -8.37 11.58
N GLU A 24 4.94 -9.55 12.18
CA GLU A 24 4.24 -10.77 11.74
C GLU A 24 2.78 -10.84 12.26
N GLY A 25 2.06 -9.70 12.32
CA GLY A 25 0.65 -9.70 12.72
C GLY A 25 -0.27 -10.34 11.65
N GLU A 26 -1.55 -10.61 12.00
CA GLU A 26 -2.53 -11.18 11.07
C GLU A 26 -2.57 -10.45 9.71
N ASP A 27 -2.24 -11.19 8.65
CA ASP A 27 -2.20 -10.65 7.28
C ASP A 27 -3.58 -10.19 6.80
N LYS A 28 -4.65 -10.82 7.30
CA LYS A 28 -6.03 -10.44 6.96
C LYS A 28 -6.39 -9.03 7.40
N TRP A 29 -6.03 -8.63 8.61
CA TRP A 29 -6.32 -7.28 9.10
C TRP A 29 -5.40 -6.25 8.46
N SER A 30 -4.14 -6.62 8.27
CA SER A 30 -3.12 -5.80 7.61
C SER A 30 -3.53 -5.43 6.18
N GLU A 31 -3.97 -6.40 5.38
CA GLU A 31 -4.42 -6.17 4.00
C GLU A 31 -5.63 -5.23 3.95
N LYS A 32 -6.59 -5.42 4.87
CA LYS A 32 -7.80 -4.58 4.94
C LYS A 32 -7.46 -3.13 5.29
N ALA A 33 -6.54 -2.91 6.23
CA ALA A 33 -6.07 -1.58 6.60
C ALA A 33 -5.35 -0.88 5.45
N VAL A 34 -4.39 -1.56 4.81
CA VAL A 34 -3.64 -1.02 3.67
C VAL A 34 -4.56 -0.73 2.48
N LYS A 35 -5.53 -1.61 2.19
CA LYS A 35 -6.50 -1.43 1.10
C LYS A 35 -7.39 -0.21 1.34
N SER A 36 -7.86 0.00 2.57
CA SER A 36 -8.64 1.18 2.95
C SER A 36 -7.82 2.47 2.82
N LEU A 37 -6.58 2.45 3.31
CA LEU A 37 -5.64 3.56 3.21
C LEU A 37 -5.38 3.94 1.75
N VAL A 38 -4.99 2.97 0.90
CA VAL A 38 -4.77 3.19 -0.54
C VAL A 38 -6.02 3.76 -1.22
N LYS A 39 -7.22 3.28 -0.85
CA LYS A 39 -8.48 3.79 -1.41
C LYS A 39 -8.73 5.26 -1.03
N LYS A 40 -8.42 5.66 0.21
CA LYS A 40 -8.48 7.08 0.64
C LYS A 40 -7.42 7.93 -0.05
N LEU A 41 -6.17 7.45 -0.11
CA LEU A 41 -5.05 8.19 -0.69
C LEU A 41 -5.15 8.37 -2.21
N LYS A 42 -5.82 7.45 -2.91
CA LYS A 42 -6.16 7.65 -4.33
C LYS A 42 -7.08 8.84 -4.54
N LYS A 43 -7.93 9.19 -3.57
CA LYS A 43 -8.80 10.37 -3.65
C LYS A 43 -8.07 11.66 -3.28
N SER A 44 -7.11 11.59 -2.35
CA SER A 44 -6.34 12.76 -1.86
C SER A 44 -4.99 12.95 -2.56
N SER A 45 -4.69 12.19 -3.62
CA SER A 45 -3.41 12.17 -4.33
C SER A 45 -2.16 11.91 -3.46
N GLY A 46 -2.31 11.45 -2.21
CA GLY A 46 -1.21 11.21 -1.27
C GLY A 46 -0.52 9.85 -1.42
N LEU A 47 -0.91 9.07 -2.44
CA LEU A 47 -0.44 7.69 -2.63
C LEU A 47 1.02 7.63 -3.11
N GLU A 48 1.43 8.52 -4.01
CA GLU A 48 2.83 8.61 -4.45
C GLU A 48 3.78 8.97 -3.32
N GLU A 49 3.37 9.91 -2.46
CA GLU A 49 4.17 10.31 -1.31
C GLU A 49 4.29 9.17 -0.28
N LEU A 50 3.20 8.42 -0.04
CA LEU A 50 3.24 7.21 0.80
C LEU A 50 4.21 6.17 0.25
N GLU A 51 4.13 5.90 -1.06
CA GLU A 51 5.06 4.99 -1.72
C GLU A 51 6.51 5.43 -1.53
N LYS A 52 6.79 6.70 -1.81
CA LYS A 52 8.13 7.27 -1.70
C LYS A 52 8.64 7.23 -0.26
N ALA A 53 7.80 7.54 0.72
CA ALA A 53 8.19 7.52 2.14
C ALA A 53 8.61 6.13 2.60
N ILE A 54 7.84 5.12 2.19
CA ILE A 54 8.09 3.74 2.60
C ILE A 54 9.33 3.16 1.88
N THR A 55 9.51 3.43 0.57
CA THR A 55 10.65 2.90 -0.20
C THR A 55 11.96 3.62 0.11
N THR A 56 11.91 4.95 0.29
CA THR A 56 13.11 5.77 0.55
C THR A 56 13.53 5.70 2.01
N GLN A 57 12.62 5.33 2.92
CA GLN A 57 12.84 5.32 4.38
C GLN A 57 13.42 6.65 4.89
N SER A 58 13.04 7.75 4.26
CA SER A 58 13.59 9.08 4.52
C SER A 58 12.62 9.90 5.35
N CYS A 59 13.15 10.69 6.29
CA CYS A 59 12.38 11.64 7.08
C CYS A 59 11.93 12.88 6.27
N ASN A 60 12.43 13.06 5.05
CA ASN A 60 12.16 14.22 4.20
C ASN A 60 10.91 14.06 3.30
N THR A 61 9.93 13.26 3.72
CA THR A 61 8.67 13.10 2.98
C THR A 61 7.57 14.02 3.50
N LYS A 62 6.68 14.45 2.62
CA LYS A 62 5.55 15.31 2.99
C LYS A 62 4.53 14.54 3.84
N CYS A 63 3.75 15.27 4.63
CA CYS A 63 2.66 14.71 5.40
C CYS A 63 1.60 14.08 4.48
N ILE A 64 1.23 12.84 4.78
CA ILE A 64 0.19 12.10 4.07
C ILE A 64 -1.09 12.21 4.90
N THR A 65 -2.03 13.03 4.45
CA THR A 65 -3.29 13.26 5.15
C THR A 65 -4.39 12.31 4.66
N ILE A 66 -5.19 11.84 5.61
CA ILE A 66 -6.37 11.00 5.35
C ILE A 66 -7.60 11.78 5.81
N ALA A 67 -8.54 12.00 4.88
CA ALA A 67 -9.89 12.48 5.16
C ALA A 67 -10.86 11.29 5.10
#